data_AF-A0A1B2ERM3-F1
#
_entry.id   AF-A0A1B2ERM3-F1
#
_cell.length_a   1.000
_cell.length_b   1.000
_cell.length_c   1.000
_cell.angle_alpha   90.00
_cell.angle_beta   90.00
_cell.angle_gamma   90.00
#
_symmetry.space_group_name_H-M   'P 1'
#
loop_
_entity.id
_entity.type
_entity.pdbx_description
1 polymer ?
#
loop_
_entity_poly.entity_id
_entity_poly.type
_entity_poly.pdbx_seq_one_letter_code
_entity_poly.pdbx_strand_id
1 'polypeptide(L)'
;MAPQGQPLRARIYTQAFVISCGFLATCASQAMEGRPPLSAACRAWNGHIAELIDQHRIAHELDDDQVHEFIRLFYEAGSACSALRFEEGLAIYEAIPIGPVASRLLR
;
A
#
# COMPACT_ATOMS: atom_id res chain seq x y z
N MET A 1 53.26 -34.71 43.81
CA MET A 1 52.05 -34.95 44.61
C MET A 1 51.23 -33.67 44.62
N ALA A 2 50.03 -33.68 44.02
CA ALA A 2 49.07 -32.58 44.13
C ALA A 2 48.32 -32.66 45.47
N PRO A 3 47.85 -31.53 46.01
CA PRO A 3 46.41 -31.43 46.26
C PRO A 3 45.79 -30.04 46.00
N GLN A 4 44.58 -30.11 45.42
CA GLN A 4 43.32 -29.39 45.67
C GLN A 4 43.27 -27.90 46.10
N GLY A 5 42.42 -27.14 45.39
CA GLY A 5 41.88 -25.85 45.81
C GLY A 5 40.92 -25.25 44.78
N GLN A 6 39.66 -25.66 44.82
CA GLN A 6 38.48 -25.15 44.09
C GLN A 6 38.12 -23.70 44.57
N PRO A 7 37.03 -23.04 44.12
CA PRO A 7 36.75 -22.42 42.82
C PRO A 7 36.26 -20.95 42.97
N LEU A 8 36.58 -20.00 42.10
CA LEU A 8 35.99 -18.65 42.21
C LEU A 8 35.42 -18.12 40.88
N ARG A 9 34.10 -18.37 40.77
CA ARG A 9 33.09 -17.47 40.23
C ARG A 9 33.27 -17.04 38.77
N ALA A 10 32.58 -17.79 37.91
CA ALA A 10 31.97 -17.23 36.72
C ALA A 10 31.14 -16.00 37.11
N ARG A 11 31.67 -14.82 36.83
CA ARG A 11 30.92 -13.56 36.84
C ARG A 11 31.13 -12.91 35.47
N ILE A 12 30.58 -13.57 34.48
CA ILE A 12 30.45 -13.03 33.13
C ILE A 12 29.35 -11.97 33.22
N TYR A 13 29.76 -10.73 33.51
CA TYR A 13 28.96 -9.54 33.22
C TYR A 13 29.05 -9.31 31.72
N THR A 14 28.05 -9.75 30.97
CA THR A 14 27.96 -9.38 29.54
C THR A 14 26.75 -8.49 29.35
N GLN A 15 27.06 -7.19 29.32
CA GLN A 15 26.42 -6.13 28.54
C GLN A 15 24.94 -6.33 28.18
N ALA A 16 24.09 -5.52 28.81
CA ALA A 16 22.85 -5.09 28.21
C ALA A 16 23.18 -4.30 26.94
N PHE A 17 23.05 -4.93 25.77
CA PHE A 17 23.06 -4.24 24.50
C PHE A 17 21.71 -3.54 24.37
N VAL A 18 21.68 -2.25 24.69
CA VAL A 18 20.56 -1.38 24.33
C VAL A 18 20.56 -1.35 22.80
N ILE A 19 19.71 -2.17 22.17
CA ILE A 19 19.34 -1.98 20.77
C ILE A 19 18.50 -0.71 20.73
N SER A 20 19.18 0.43 20.81
CA SER A 20 18.63 1.68 20.30
C SER A 20 18.66 1.53 18.79
N CYS A 21 17.60 0.94 18.23
CA CYS A 21 17.27 1.12 16.82
C CYS A 21 16.86 2.59 16.62
N GLY A 22 17.85 3.48 16.76
CA GLY A 22 17.88 4.78 16.14
C GLY A 22 17.96 4.58 14.64
N PHE A 23 16.84 4.20 14.05
CA PHE A 23 16.56 4.39 12.63
C PHE A 23 15.05 4.45 12.40
N LEU A 24 14.34 5.18 13.26
CA LEU A 24 12.99 5.65 12.92
C LEU A 24 13.15 6.82 11.95
N ALA A 25 13.20 6.46 10.67
CA ALA A 25 12.61 7.21 9.56
C ALA A 25 12.66 8.74 9.68
N THR A 26 13.81 9.35 9.44
CA THR A 26 13.88 10.73 8.96
C THR A 26 13.42 10.78 7.49
N CYS A 27 12.15 10.46 7.25
CA CYS A 27 11.45 10.74 5.99
C CYS A 27 10.05 11.34 6.25
N ALA A 28 9.77 11.82 7.46
CA ALA A 28 8.47 12.44 7.79
C ALA A 28 8.52 13.98 7.83
N SER A 29 9.54 14.59 7.20
CA SER A 29 9.72 16.05 7.21
C SER A 29 10.12 16.59 5.84
N GLN A 30 9.27 16.37 4.85
CA GLN A 30 9.03 17.34 3.77
C GLN A 30 7.52 17.56 3.77
N ALA A 31 7.05 18.53 4.56
CA ALA A 31 6.80 19.89 4.09
C ALA A 31 5.48 19.99 3.30
N MET A 32 4.46 20.48 4.00
CA MET A 32 3.39 21.38 3.51
C MET A 32 2.72 21.07 2.15
N GLU A 33 1.42 20.79 2.21
CA GLU A 33 0.41 21.58 1.47
C GLU A 33 0.61 21.69 -0.04
N GLY A 34 0.25 20.64 -0.78
CA GLY A 34 0.23 20.69 -2.24
C GLY A 34 -0.24 19.36 -2.81
N ARG A 35 -1.31 19.40 -3.61
CA ARG A 35 -1.85 18.25 -4.34
C ARG A 35 -0.71 17.43 -4.98
N PRO A 36 -0.72 16.07 -4.90
CA PRO A 36 0.31 15.25 -5.52
C PRO A 36 0.42 15.56 -7.02
N PRO A 37 1.60 15.40 -7.64
CA PRO A 37 1.73 15.59 -9.07
C PRO A 37 0.74 14.67 -9.80
N LEU A 38 0.14 15.16 -10.89
CA LEU A 38 -0.94 14.45 -11.59
C LEU A 38 -0.52 13.06 -12.07
N SER A 39 0.75 12.88 -12.42
CA SER A 39 1.31 11.58 -12.76
C SER A 39 1.32 10.59 -11.59
N ALA A 40 1.58 11.05 -10.37
CA ALA A 40 1.47 10.22 -9.17
C ALA A 40 0.01 9.90 -8.85
N ALA A 41 -0.90 10.86 -9.03
CA ALA A 41 -2.33 10.64 -8.88
C ALA A 41 -2.85 9.59 -9.88
N CYS A 42 -2.47 9.66 -11.16
CA CYS A 42 -2.82 8.66 -12.17
C CYS A 42 -2.36 7.25 -11.78
N ARG A 43 -1.12 7.11 -11.28
CA ARG A 43 -0.61 5.81 -10.80
C ARG A 43 -1.39 5.28 -9.60
N ALA A 44 -1.71 6.16 -8.66
CA ALA A 44 -2.48 5.79 -7.48
C ALA A 44 -3.90 5.34 -7.85
N TRP A 45 -4.59 6.09 -8.71
CA TRP A 45 -5.91 5.73 -9.22
C TRP A 45 -5.89 4.42 -10.01
N ASN A 46 -4.90 4.21 -10.88
CA ASN A 46 -4.77 2.96 -11.62
C ASN A 46 -4.67 1.75 -10.68
N GLY A 47 -3.79 1.81 -9.67
CA GLY A 47 -3.67 0.74 -8.67
C GLY A 47 -4.94 0.54 -7.86
N HIS A 48 -5.58 1.63 -7.42
CA HIS A 48 -6.80 1.57 -6.63
C HIS A 48 -7.98 0.94 -7.38
N ILE A 49 -8.26 1.39 -8.60
CA ILE A 49 -9.37 0.86 -9.40
C ILE A 49 -9.11 -0.58 -9.82
N ALA A 50 -7.87 -0.95 -10.15
CA ALA A 50 -7.51 -2.34 -10.47
C ALA A 50 -7.83 -3.28 -9.30
N GLU A 51 -7.51 -2.86 -8.08
CA GLU A 51 -7.84 -3.61 -6.86
C GLU A 51 -9.35 -3.74 -6.66
N LEU A 52 -10.12 -2.66 -6.84
CA LEU A 52 -11.59 -2.72 -6.71
C LEU A 52 -12.22 -3.66 -7.75
N ILE A 53 -11.76 -3.62 -9.00
CA ILE A 53 -12.24 -4.54 -10.05
C ILE A 53 -11.93 -5.99 -9.66
N ASP A 54 -10.73 -6.26 -9.12
CA ASP A 54 -10.36 -7.61 -8.68
C ASP A 54 -11.24 -8.11 -7.54
N GLN A 55 -11.50 -7.27 -6.53
CA GLN A 55 -12.39 -7.58 -5.42
C GLN A 55 -13.80 -7.94 -5.90
N HIS A 56 -14.37 -7.14 -6.81
CA HIS A 56 -15.69 -7.38 -7.37
C HIS A 56 -15.75 -8.65 -8.23
N ARG A 57 -14.67 -8.95 -8.97
CA ARG A 57 -14.56 -10.20 -9.74
C ARG A 57 -14.58 -11.44 -8.84
N ILE A 58 -13.95 -11.37 -7.66
CA ILE A 58 -13.93 -12.45 -6.67
C ILE A 58 -15.28 -12.56 -5.95
N ALA A 59 -15.88 -11.43 -5.59
CA ALA A 59 -17.14 -11.39 -4.86
C ALA A 59 -18.37 -11.72 -5.74
N HIS A 60 -18.23 -11.61 -7.07
CA HIS A 60 -19.31 -11.77 -8.04
C HIS A 60 -20.52 -10.84 -7.75
N GLU A 61 -20.24 -9.63 -7.25
CA GLU A 61 -21.27 -8.63 -6.87
C GLU A 61 -21.72 -7.76 -8.04
N LEU A 62 -20.90 -7.66 -9.09
CA LEU A 62 -21.23 -6.94 -10.32
C LEU A 62 -21.75 -7.89 -11.38
N ASP A 63 -22.70 -7.43 -12.17
CA ASP A 63 -23.10 -8.12 -13.39
C ASP A 63 -22.04 -7.97 -14.51
N ASP A 64 -22.10 -8.84 -15.51
CA ASP A 64 -21.09 -8.88 -16.58
C ASP A 64 -21.03 -7.58 -17.40
N ASP A 65 -22.16 -6.91 -17.59
CA ASP A 65 -22.25 -5.65 -18.34
C ASP A 65 -21.59 -4.49 -17.57
N GLN A 66 -21.80 -4.43 -16.26
CA GLN A 66 -21.14 -3.47 -15.36
C GLN A 66 -19.63 -3.70 -15.32
N VAL A 67 -19.20 -4.96 -15.19
CA VAL A 67 -17.76 -5.30 -15.20
C VAL A 67 -17.14 -4.89 -16.52
N HIS A 68 -17.80 -5.16 -17.65
CA HIS A 68 -17.31 -4.77 -18.97
C HIS A 68 -17.13 -3.25 -19.08
N GLU A 69 -18.13 -2.47 -18.65
CA GLU A 69 -18.08 -1.02 -18.72
C GLU A 69 -16.99 -0.44 -17.81
N PHE A 70 -16.83 -0.97 -16.60
CA PHE A 70 -15.78 -0.51 -15.67
C PHE A 70 -14.38 -0.80 -16.22
N ILE A 71 -14.18 -1.97 -16.83
CA ILE A 71 -12.92 -2.32 -17.48
C ILE A 71 -12.64 -1.40 -18.67
N ARG A 72 -13.67 -1.09 -19.47
CA ARG A 72 -13.56 -0.17 -20.61
C ARG A 72 -13.08 1.21 -20.16
N LEU A 73 -13.72 1.80 -19.15
CA LEU A 73 -13.35 3.10 -18.57
C LEU A 73 -11.96 3.06 -17.91
N PHE A 74 -11.62 1.98 -17.22
CA PHE A 74 -10.31 1.78 -16.61
C PHE A 74 -9.18 1.86 -17.64
N TYR A 75 -9.32 1.17 -18.78
CA TYR A 75 -8.33 1.22 -19.85
C TYR A 75 -8.30 2.57 -20.56
N GLU A 76 -9.46 3.22 -20.73
CA GLU A 76 -9.54 4.56 -21.29
C GLU A 76 -8.78 5.58 -20.44
N ALA A 77 -9.00 5.57 -19.12
CA ALA A 77 -8.28 6.40 -18.15
C ALA A 77 -6.76 6.11 -18.17
N GLY A 78 -6.38 4.84 -18.14
CA GLY A 78 -4.98 4.41 -18.21
C GLY A 78 -4.28 4.87 -19.48
N SER A 79 -4.98 4.82 -20.62
CA SER A 79 -4.51 5.31 -21.91
C SER A 79 -4.30 6.83 -21.89
N ALA A 80 -5.27 7.59 -21.38
CA ALA A 80 -5.14 9.04 -21.23
C ALA A 80 -3.95 9.44 -20.34
N CYS A 81 -3.80 8.80 -19.17
CA CYS A 81 -2.66 9.01 -18.29
C CYS A 81 -1.31 8.66 -18.97
N SER A 82 -1.26 7.58 -19.75
CA SER A 82 -0.05 7.17 -20.49
C SER A 82 0.31 8.14 -21.60
N ALA A 83 -0.69 8.79 -22.21
CA ALA A 83 -0.53 9.85 -23.20
C ALA A 83 -0.23 11.23 -22.59
N LEU A 84 0.12 11.31 -21.29
CA LEU A 84 0.35 12.55 -20.53
C LEU A 84 -0.88 13.47 -20.42
N ARG A 85 -2.07 12.98 -20.79
CA ARG A 85 -3.37 13.68 -20.62
C ARG A 85 -3.91 13.40 -19.23
N PHE A 86 -3.16 13.82 -18.21
CA PHE A 86 -3.41 13.39 -16.83
C PHE A 86 -4.75 13.87 -16.27
N GLU A 87 -5.16 15.11 -16.54
CA GLU A 87 -6.44 15.63 -16.05
C GLU A 87 -7.63 14.85 -16.62
N GLU A 88 -7.57 14.52 -17.91
CA GLU A 88 -8.57 13.68 -18.58
C GLU A 88 -8.59 12.27 -17.97
N GLY A 89 -7.44 11.63 -17.82
CA GLY A 89 -7.36 10.30 -17.21
C GLY A 89 -7.87 10.26 -15.77
N LEU A 90 -7.57 11.29 -14.98
CA LEU A 90 -8.07 11.43 -13.61
C LEU A 90 -9.59 11.64 -13.58
N ALA A 91 -10.13 12.50 -14.45
CA ALA A 91 -11.57 12.70 -14.55
C ALA A 91 -12.31 11.41 -14.93
N ILE A 92 -11.73 10.59 -15.82
CA ILE A 92 -12.31 9.29 -16.17
C ILE A 92 -12.25 8.34 -14.96
N TYR A 93 -11.12 8.24 -14.26
CA TYR A 93 -11.03 7.40 -13.06
C TYR A 93 -12.04 7.78 -11.98
N GLU A 94 -12.21 9.08 -11.72
CA GLU A 94 -13.17 9.61 -10.73
C GLU A 94 -14.63 9.33 -11.12
N ALA A 95 -14.91 9.16 -12.42
CA ALA A 95 -16.25 8.88 -12.93
C ALA A 95 -16.63 7.39 -12.90
N ILE A 96 -15.69 6.46 -12.64
CA ILE A 96 -15.99 5.03 -12.55
C ILE A 96 -16.81 4.78 -11.27
N PRO A 97 -18.07 4.32 -11.36
CA PRO A 97 -18.94 4.18 -10.20
C PRO A 97 -18.66 2.85 -9.47
N ILE A 98 -17.42 2.66 -9.04
CA ILE A 98 -16.95 1.46 -8.36
C ILE A 98 -16.45 1.83 -6.95
N GLY A 99 -16.91 1.09 -5.95
CA GLY A 99 -16.47 1.21 -4.57
C GLY A 99 -16.03 -0.14 -4.01
N PRO A 100 -15.61 -0.20 -2.74
CA PRO A 100 -15.30 -1.46 -2.07
C PRO A 100 -16.49 -2.43 -2.12
N VAL A 101 -16.21 -3.73 -2.23
CA VAL A 101 -17.23 -4.79 -2.14
C VAL A 101 -17.96 -4.72 -0.80
N ALA A 102 -19.26 -5.03 -0.81
CA ALA A 102 -20.05 -5.05 0.39
C ALA A 102 -19.71 -6.30 1.20
N SER A 103 -18.64 -6.25 2.00
CA SER A 103 -18.37 -7.29 3.00
C SER A 103 -19.56 -7.34 3.97
N ARG A 104 -20.49 -8.25 3.70
CA ARG A 104 -21.59 -8.57 4.61
C ARG A 104 -20.90 -9.09 5.87
N LEU A 105 -20.76 -8.22 6.88
CA LEU A 105 -20.28 -8.57 8.21
C LEU A 105 -21.09 -9.78 8.63
N LEU A 106 -20.48 -10.97 8.59
CA LEU A 106 -21.05 -12.18 9.16
C LEU A 106 -21.26 -11.87 10.64
N ARG A 107 -22.51 -11.60 11.00
CA ARG A 107 -22.97 -11.32 12.35
C ARG A 107 -23.93 -12.41 12.78
#